data_AF-A0A6H0SNV2-F1
#
_entry.id   AF-A0A6H0SNV2-F1
#
_cell.length_a   1.000
_cell.length_b   1.000
_cell.length_c   1.000
_cell.angle_alpha   90.00
_cell.angle_beta   90.00
_cell.angle_gamma   90.00
#
_symmetry.space_group_name_H-M   'P 1'
#
loop_
_entity.id
_entity.type
_entity.pdbx_description
1 polymer ?
#
loop_
_entity_poly.entity_id
_entity_poly.type
_entity_poly.pdbx_seq_one_letter_code
_entity_poly.pdbx_strand_id
1 'polypeptide(L)'
;MLKDAQLLSLDVAASQLGVDTKDLRSYLRKQRPKGAVQIPNKPGGNWHLHASLLQQLQFAGAPGIDAPLRPIDDAILGALEWSEWIPFDQAAEEAPVLPGVYVFRERGDEQNPPRYIGQAGERNGKGLRGRLKLYSSGKGATSGLGRYAMNLALADAAWLTQLAHEAESGRPESVEHMARRAIDRLNLAVRWVPCVHRKAAMLLEAELVKRHCSTLWNSPGEEDQDSPEK
;
A
#
# COMPACT_ATOMS: atom_id res chain seq x y z
N MET A 1 8.92 3.55 -15.70
CA MET A 1 10.36 3.52 -16.09
C MET A 1 11.17 3.97 -14.89
N LEU A 2 12.08 3.13 -14.38
CA LEU A 2 12.96 3.50 -13.27
C LEU A 2 13.98 4.53 -13.77
N LYS A 3 13.81 5.80 -13.40
CA LYS A 3 14.81 6.85 -13.63
C LYS A 3 15.68 6.96 -12.38
N ASP A 4 16.98 6.66 -12.54
CA ASP A 4 18.10 7.01 -11.66
C ASP A 4 17.98 6.71 -10.15
N ALA A 5 17.50 5.51 -9.79
CA ALA A 5 17.72 5.02 -8.44
C ALA A 5 19.19 4.59 -8.30
N GLN A 6 19.97 5.32 -7.49
CA GLN A 6 21.35 4.98 -7.17
C GLN A 6 21.40 3.55 -6.59
N LEU A 7 22.00 2.65 -7.36
CA LEU A 7 22.21 1.27 -6.94
C LEU A 7 23.38 1.22 -5.95
N LEU A 8 23.15 0.67 -4.77
CA LEU A 8 24.18 0.42 -3.77
C LEU A 8 24.83 -0.93 -4.06
N SER A 9 26.16 -0.98 -4.02
CA SER A 9 26.88 -2.25 -4.09
C SER A 9 26.53 -3.12 -2.88
N LEU A 10 26.68 -4.44 -3.02
CA LEU A 10 26.41 -5.39 -1.95
C LEU A 10 27.19 -5.07 -0.66
N ASP A 11 28.46 -4.71 -0.76
CA ASP A 11 29.31 -4.44 0.40
C ASP A 11 28.86 -3.18 1.15
N VAL A 12 28.46 -2.13 0.40
CA VAL A 12 27.91 -0.91 0.99
C VAL A 12 26.58 -1.20 1.68
N ALA A 13 25.69 -1.95 1.03
CA ALA A 13 24.39 -2.33 1.61
C ALA A 13 24.56 -3.20 2.86
N ALA A 14 25.48 -4.17 2.85
CA ALA A 14 25.78 -5.02 3.99
C ALA A 14 26.33 -4.21 5.17
N SER A 15 27.27 -3.30 4.90
CA SER A 15 27.81 -2.37 5.91
C SER A 15 26.72 -1.49 6.52
N GLN A 16 25.81 -0.93 5.71
CA GLN A 16 24.71 -0.09 6.21
C GLN A 16 23.64 -0.88 6.99
N LEU A 17 23.45 -2.16 6.68
CA LEU A 17 22.60 -3.07 7.46
C LEU A 17 23.30 -3.57 8.74
N GLY A 18 24.63 -3.46 8.82
CA GLY A 18 25.40 -4.04 9.92
C GLY A 18 25.44 -5.57 9.88
N VAL A 19 25.47 -6.16 8.67
CA VAL A 19 25.44 -7.62 8.47
C VAL A 19 26.58 -8.11 7.60
N ASP A 20 26.86 -9.40 7.69
CA ASP A 20 27.84 -10.03 6.81
C ASP A 20 27.38 -10.01 5.34
N THR A 21 28.31 -9.62 4.46
CA THR A 21 28.09 -9.59 3.01
C THR A 21 27.65 -10.96 2.47
N LYS A 22 28.14 -12.04 3.08
CA LYS A 22 27.78 -13.42 2.72
C LYS A 22 26.31 -13.72 2.98
N ASP A 23 25.77 -13.25 4.10
CA ASP A 23 24.39 -13.52 4.53
C ASP A 23 23.42 -12.71 3.68
N LEU A 24 23.72 -11.43 3.46
CA LEU A 24 22.95 -10.60 2.53
C LEU A 24 22.95 -11.20 1.12
N ARG A 25 24.10 -11.65 0.61
CA ARG A 25 24.18 -12.33 -0.70
C ARG A 25 23.33 -13.60 -0.75
N SER A 26 23.37 -14.40 0.31
CA SER A 26 22.61 -15.65 0.42
C SER A 26 21.11 -15.38 0.34
N TYR A 27 20.64 -14.38 1.09
CA TYR A 27 19.25 -13.92 1.06
C TYR A 27 18.84 -13.43 -0.33
N LEU A 28 19.61 -12.54 -0.96
CA LEU A 28 19.28 -11.99 -2.28
C LEU A 28 19.23 -13.08 -3.36
N ARG A 29 20.15 -14.06 -3.31
CA ARG A 29 20.15 -15.19 -4.23
C ARG A 29 18.92 -16.08 -4.06
N LYS A 30 18.51 -16.32 -2.82
CA LYS A 30 17.39 -17.21 -2.50
C LYS A 30 16.04 -16.55 -2.77
N GLN A 31 15.86 -15.30 -2.36
CA GLN A 31 14.57 -14.62 -2.36
C GLN A 31 14.36 -13.72 -3.58
N ARG A 32 15.43 -13.23 -4.19
CA ARG A 32 15.40 -12.29 -5.34
C ARG A 32 14.35 -11.19 -5.17
N PRO A 33 14.34 -10.46 -4.04
CA PRO A 33 13.32 -9.45 -3.77
C PRO A 33 13.36 -8.34 -4.82
N LYS A 34 12.22 -7.68 -5.04
CA LYS A 34 12.17 -6.50 -5.91
C LYS A 34 13.12 -5.43 -5.36
N GLY A 35 13.87 -4.79 -6.26
CA GLY A 35 14.93 -3.85 -5.90
C GLY A 35 16.30 -4.51 -5.69
N ALA A 36 16.42 -5.83 -5.83
CA ALA A 36 17.72 -6.51 -5.95
C ALA A 36 18.06 -6.72 -7.43
N VAL A 37 19.26 -6.29 -7.84
CA VAL A 37 19.74 -6.39 -9.22
C VAL A 37 21.08 -7.10 -9.25
N GLN A 38 21.25 -8.03 -10.19
CA GLN A 38 22.54 -8.69 -10.43
C GLN A 38 23.18 -8.11 -11.69
N ILE A 39 24.43 -7.65 -11.59
CA ILE A 39 25.17 -7.01 -12.69
C ILE A 39 26.52 -7.73 -12.90
N PRO A 40 26.78 -8.34 -14.06
CA PRO A 40 25.81 -8.66 -15.12
C PRO A 40 24.71 -9.61 -14.63
N ASN A 41 23.55 -9.63 -15.29
CA ASN A 41 22.40 -10.47 -14.91
C ASN A 41 22.60 -11.94 -15.28
N LYS A 42 23.63 -12.56 -14.70
CA LYS A 42 24.03 -13.96 -14.88
C LYS A 42 24.71 -14.47 -13.59
N PRO A 43 24.80 -15.81 -13.40
CA PRO A 43 25.57 -16.38 -12.29
C PRO A 43 26.98 -15.79 -12.23
N GLY A 44 27.41 -15.39 -11.03
CA GLY A 44 28.69 -14.71 -10.80
C GLY A 44 28.67 -13.18 -10.92
N GLY A 45 27.56 -12.57 -11.36
CA GLY A 45 27.42 -11.11 -11.31
C GLY A 45 27.29 -10.56 -9.89
N ASN A 46 27.71 -9.32 -9.70
CA ASN A 46 27.67 -8.61 -8.42
C ASN A 46 26.25 -8.15 -8.10
N TRP A 47 25.83 -8.37 -6.86
CA TRP A 47 24.53 -7.90 -6.38
C TRP A 47 24.58 -6.42 -6.05
N HIS A 48 23.50 -5.74 -6.39
CA HIS A 48 23.23 -4.35 -6.07
C HIS A 48 21.81 -4.22 -5.54
N LEU A 49 21.58 -3.23 -4.68
CA LEU A 49 20.28 -2.97 -4.08
C LEU A 49 19.84 -1.54 -4.36
N HIS A 50 18.56 -1.37 -4.67
CA HIS A 50 17.90 -0.08 -4.59
C HIS A 50 17.85 0.41 -3.13
N ALA A 51 18.00 1.71 -2.93
CA ALA A 51 17.90 2.33 -1.60
C ALA A 51 16.58 1.97 -0.89
N SER A 52 15.45 1.98 -1.60
CA SER A 52 14.14 1.58 -1.05
C SER A 52 14.13 0.16 -0.48
N LEU A 53 14.78 -0.82 -1.14
CA LEU A 53 14.90 -2.17 -0.59
C LEU A 53 15.75 -2.18 0.69
N LEU A 54 16.87 -1.45 0.70
CA LEU A 54 17.73 -1.35 1.87
C LEU A 54 16.99 -0.79 3.09
N GLN A 55 16.25 0.31 2.92
CA GLN A 55 15.46 0.92 4.00
C GLN A 55 14.43 -0.05 4.56
N GLN A 56 13.76 -0.82 3.68
CA GLN A 56 12.79 -1.82 4.11
C GLN A 56 13.42 -2.97 4.90
N LEU A 57 14.61 -3.42 4.51
CA LEU A 57 15.35 -4.41 5.28
C LEU A 57 15.78 -3.86 6.65
N GLN A 58 16.09 -2.56 6.75
CA GLN A 58 16.49 -1.92 8.01
C GLN A 58 15.36 -1.86 9.04
N PHE A 59 14.11 -1.64 8.64
CA PHE A 59 13.00 -1.58 9.62
C PHE A 59 12.24 -2.91 9.76
N ALA A 60 12.21 -3.75 8.72
CA ALA A 60 11.41 -4.97 8.73
C ALA A 60 12.22 -6.25 8.95
N GLY A 61 13.54 -6.20 8.69
CA GLY A 61 14.44 -7.35 8.68
C GLY A 61 14.17 -8.27 7.50
N ALA A 62 14.84 -9.41 7.49
CA ALA A 62 14.61 -10.47 6.50
C ALA A 62 14.99 -11.85 7.06
N PRO A 63 14.35 -12.94 6.58
CA PRO A 63 14.73 -14.29 6.99
C PRO A 63 16.20 -14.60 6.67
N GLY A 64 16.96 -14.98 7.70
CA GLY A 64 18.39 -15.31 7.56
C GLY A 64 19.32 -14.08 7.49
N ILE A 65 18.81 -12.88 7.79
CA ILE A 65 19.59 -11.67 7.98
C ILE A 65 19.35 -11.21 9.42
N ASP A 66 20.39 -11.26 10.25
CA ASP A 66 20.35 -10.75 11.62
C ASP A 66 20.87 -9.31 11.66
N ALA A 67 20.02 -8.38 11.21
CA ALA A 67 20.31 -6.95 11.20
C ALA A 67 19.62 -6.26 12.40
N PRO A 68 20.27 -5.29 13.07
CA PRO A 68 19.60 -4.45 14.04
C PRO A 68 18.48 -3.64 13.35
N LEU A 69 17.25 -3.81 13.84
CA LEU A 69 16.10 -3.10 13.29
C LEU A 69 16.11 -1.63 13.69
N ARG A 70 15.80 -0.75 12.74
CA ARG A 70 15.69 0.69 12.94
C ARG A 70 14.23 1.14 12.97
N PRO A 71 13.88 2.14 13.79
CA PRO A 71 12.54 2.73 13.76
C PRO A 71 12.30 3.44 12.42
N ILE A 72 11.04 3.51 11.98
CA ILE A 72 10.65 4.22 10.76
C ILE A 72 10.59 5.73 11.06
N ASP A 73 11.62 6.45 10.64
CA ASP A 73 11.74 7.90 10.76
C ASP A 73 11.48 8.64 9.43
N ASP A 74 11.58 9.97 9.43
CA ASP A 74 11.38 10.80 8.22
C ASP A 74 12.38 10.47 7.10
N ALA A 75 13.61 10.08 7.46
CA ALA A 75 14.62 9.73 6.49
C ALA A 75 14.27 8.42 5.77
N ILE A 76 13.80 7.41 6.51
CA ILE A 76 13.29 6.17 5.94
C ILE A 76 12.11 6.46 5.01
N LEU A 77 11.12 7.22 5.47
CA LEU A 77 9.92 7.52 4.69
C LEU A 77 10.24 8.30 3.41
N GLY A 78 11.18 9.25 3.47
CA GLY A 78 11.63 10.04 2.32
C GLY A 78 12.45 9.24 1.30
N ALA A 79 13.05 8.12 1.71
CA ALA A 79 13.82 7.24 0.84
C ALA A 79 13.00 6.08 0.23
N LEU A 80 11.73 5.93 0.62
CA LEU A 80 10.83 4.94 0.01
C LEU A 80 10.40 5.37 -1.39
N GLU A 81 10.33 4.41 -2.30
CA GLU A 81 9.88 4.63 -3.68
C GLU A 81 8.34 4.61 -3.73
N TRP A 82 7.74 5.79 -3.52
CA TRP A 82 6.32 6.01 -3.72
C TRP A 82 5.96 6.03 -5.21
N SER A 83 4.82 5.45 -5.56
CA SER A 83 4.21 5.74 -6.86
C SER A 83 3.77 7.20 -6.93
N GLU A 84 3.58 7.69 -8.15
CA GLU A 84 2.85 8.93 -8.39
C GLU A 84 1.44 8.84 -7.78
N TRP A 85 0.89 10.01 -7.45
CA TRP A 85 -0.52 10.13 -7.12
C TRP A 85 -1.33 10.02 -8.40
N ILE A 86 -2.23 9.04 -8.46
CA ILE A 86 -3.13 8.85 -9.59
C ILE A 86 -4.59 8.85 -9.15
N PRO A 87 -5.53 9.18 -10.05
CA PRO A 87 -6.95 8.98 -9.82
C PRO A 87 -7.27 7.53 -9.41
N PHE A 88 -8.17 7.34 -8.43
CA PHE A 88 -8.48 6.01 -7.90
C PHE A 88 -9.08 5.04 -8.94
N ASP A 89 -9.83 5.53 -9.91
CA ASP A 89 -10.38 4.74 -11.02
C ASP A 89 -9.31 4.03 -11.86
N GLN A 90 -8.10 4.58 -11.93
CA GLN A 90 -6.95 3.99 -12.64
C GLN A 90 -6.13 3.01 -11.77
N ALA A 91 -6.35 3.01 -10.46
CA ALA A 91 -5.44 2.38 -9.51
C ALA A 91 -5.34 0.87 -9.61
N ALA A 92 -6.46 0.20 -9.93
CA ALA A 92 -6.49 -1.26 -10.05
C ALA A 92 -5.73 -1.79 -11.28
N GLU A 93 -5.46 -0.94 -12.27
CA GLU A 93 -4.73 -1.31 -13.48
C GLU A 93 -3.23 -1.07 -13.30
N GLU A 94 -2.89 0.08 -12.72
CA GLU A 94 -1.50 0.53 -12.52
C GLU A 94 -0.79 -0.14 -11.33
N ALA A 95 -1.53 -0.53 -10.29
CA ALA A 95 -0.91 -1.08 -9.09
C ALA A 95 -0.25 -2.45 -9.35
N PRO A 96 0.89 -2.73 -8.70
CA PRO A 96 1.58 -4.01 -8.84
C PRO A 96 0.89 -5.12 -8.02
N VAL A 97 1.17 -6.36 -8.40
CA VAL A 97 0.78 -7.57 -7.64
C VAL A 97 1.78 -7.90 -6.52
N LEU A 98 2.18 -6.89 -5.76
CA LEU A 98 3.16 -7.00 -4.67
C LEU A 98 2.51 -6.61 -3.35
N PRO A 99 2.99 -7.10 -2.20
CA PRO A 99 2.60 -6.54 -0.93
C PRO A 99 3.02 -5.06 -0.86
N GLY A 100 2.36 -4.28 -0.01
CA GLY A 100 2.66 -2.85 0.10
C GLY A 100 1.65 -2.07 0.92
N VAL A 101 1.90 -0.77 1.04
CA VAL A 101 0.99 0.19 1.67
C VAL A 101 0.43 1.09 0.58
N TYR A 102 -0.85 1.41 0.66
CA TYR A 102 -1.50 2.41 -0.19
C TYR A 102 -2.10 3.52 0.68
N VAL A 103 -2.08 4.73 0.13
CA VAL A 103 -2.53 5.96 0.80
C VAL A 103 -3.48 6.67 -0.14
N PHE A 104 -4.62 7.09 0.40
CA PHE A 104 -5.62 7.89 -0.29
C PHE A 104 -5.63 9.32 0.25
N ARG A 105 -5.94 10.26 -0.64
CA ARG A 105 -6.26 11.66 -0.32
C ARG A 105 -7.35 12.17 -1.24
N GLU A 106 -8.05 13.22 -0.84
CA GLU A 106 -8.95 13.96 -1.73
C GLU A 106 -8.15 14.60 -2.87
N ARG A 107 -8.71 14.61 -4.09
CA ARG A 107 -8.12 15.31 -5.24
C ARG A 107 -8.39 16.80 -5.17
N GLY A 108 -7.57 17.57 -5.90
CA GLY A 108 -7.74 19.01 -6.08
C GLY A 108 -6.57 19.82 -5.52
N ASP A 109 -6.06 19.43 -4.35
CA ASP A 109 -4.89 20.07 -3.73
C ASP A 109 -3.82 19.01 -3.40
N GLU A 110 -2.58 19.28 -3.80
CA GLU A 110 -1.43 18.41 -3.49
C GLU A 110 -1.04 18.45 -2.00
N GLN A 111 -1.50 19.45 -1.25
CA GLN A 111 -1.31 19.55 0.19
C GLN A 111 -2.37 18.77 0.98
N ASN A 112 -3.40 18.22 0.30
CA ASN A 112 -4.42 17.44 0.99
C ASN A 112 -3.78 16.29 1.78
N PRO A 113 -4.07 16.19 3.09
CA PRO A 113 -3.47 15.17 3.92
C PRO A 113 -4.02 13.79 3.56
N PRO A 114 -3.30 12.72 3.94
CA PRO A 114 -3.85 11.37 3.89
C PRO A 114 -5.20 11.27 4.60
N ARG A 115 -6.17 10.63 3.94
CA ARG A 115 -7.52 10.38 4.44
C ARG A 115 -7.76 8.91 4.76
N TYR A 116 -7.10 8.01 4.06
CA TYR A 116 -7.18 6.58 4.33
C TYR A 116 -5.85 5.93 4.02
N ILE A 117 -5.39 5.05 4.90
CA ILE A 117 -4.15 4.29 4.72
C ILE A 117 -4.47 2.83 4.97
N GLY A 118 -3.98 1.96 4.11
CA GLY A 118 -4.12 0.52 4.32
C GLY A 118 -2.96 -0.26 3.74
N GLN A 119 -2.82 -1.50 4.20
CA GLN A 119 -1.86 -2.45 3.62
C GLN A 119 -2.51 -3.55 2.78
N ALA A 120 -1.68 -4.11 1.90
CA ALA A 120 -1.94 -5.35 1.20
C ALA A 120 -0.78 -6.32 1.42
N GLY A 121 -1.10 -7.56 1.79
CA GLY A 121 -0.14 -8.67 1.82
C GLY A 121 -0.08 -9.42 0.49
N GLU A 122 0.68 -10.52 0.45
CA GLU A 122 0.89 -11.38 -0.73
C GLU A 122 -0.36 -12.18 -1.18
N ARG A 123 -1.54 -11.96 -0.58
CA ARG A 123 -2.77 -12.79 -0.73
C ARG A 123 -2.98 -13.25 -2.19
N ASN A 124 -2.81 -14.56 -2.42
CA ASN A 124 -2.97 -15.23 -3.72
C ASN A 124 -2.31 -14.49 -4.90
N GLY A 125 -1.16 -13.85 -4.67
CA GLY A 125 -0.45 -13.08 -5.69
C GLY A 125 -1.23 -11.86 -6.20
N LYS A 126 -2.19 -11.34 -5.44
CA LYS A 126 -2.97 -10.17 -5.87
C LYS A 126 -2.44 -8.86 -5.30
N GLY A 127 -1.80 -8.87 -4.12
CA GLY A 127 -1.09 -7.70 -3.58
C GLY A 127 -1.92 -6.41 -3.54
N LEU A 128 -1.24 -5.27 -3.70
CA LEU A 128 -1.83 -3.94 -3.84
C LEU A 128 -2.93 -3.91 -4.90
N ARG A 129 -2.67 -4.46 -6.10
CA ARG A 129 -3.67 -4.55 -7.18
C ARG A 129 -4.97 -5.20 -6.73
N GLY A 130 -4.88 -6.34 -6.04
CA GLY A 130 -6.03 -7.08 -5.56
C GLY A 130 -6.85 -6.32 -4.55
N ARG A 131 -6.17 -5.63 -3.63
CA ARG A 131 -6.84 -4.80 -2.63
C ARG A 131 -7.53 -3.59 -3.27
N LEU A 132 -6.86 -2.90 -4.18
CA LEU A 132 -7.45 -1.76 -4.89
C LEU A 132 -8.60 -2.19 -5.81
N LYS A 133 -8.49 -3.37 -6.45
CA LYS A 133 -9.58 -3.97 -7.24
C LYS A 133 -10.82 -4.33 -6.40
N LEU A 134 -10.64 -4.68 -5.13
CA LEU A 134 -11.76 -4.94 -4.22
C LEU A 134 -12.63 -3.68 -4.06
N TYR A 135 -12.00 -2.53 -3.85
CA TYR A 135 -12.70 -1.24 -3.77
C TYR A 135 -13.23 -0.82 -5.15
N SER A 136 -12.44 -1.00 -6.21
CA SER A 136 -12.82 -0.54 -7.54
C SER A 136 -14.01 -1.30 -8.13
N SER A 137 -14.26 -2.53 -7.65
CA SER A 137 -15.40 -3.37 -8.02
C SER A 137 -16.57 -3.30 -7.03
N GLY A 138 -16.49 -2.46 -6.00
CA GLY A 138 -17.55 -2.32 -4.99
C GLY A 138 -17.65 -3.47 -3.98
N LYS A 139 -16.91 -4.56 -4.17
CA LYS A 139 -16.91 -5.74 -3.29
C LYS A 139 -16.39 -5.48 -1.87
N GLY A 140 -15.79 -4.30 -1.65
CA GLY A 140 -15.35 -3.83 -0.34
C GLY A 140 -16.40 -3.03 0.46
N ALA A 141 -17.68 -3.04 0.06
CA ALA A 141 -18.75 -2.22 0.63
C ALA A 141 -18.85 -2.24 2.16
N THR A 142 -18.49 -3.36 2.80
CA THR A 142 -18.61 -3.55 4.26
C THR A 142 -17.27 -3.49 4.99
N SER A 143 -16.18 -3.10 4.33
CA SER A 143 -14.85 -3.06 4.96
C SER A 143 -14.03 -1.82 4.58
N GLY A 144 -13.26 -1.29 5.53
CA GLY A 144 -12.28 -0.22 5.30
C GLY A 144 -12.86 0.97 4.55
N LEU A 145 -12.15 1.41 3.49
CA LEU A 145 -12.55 2.55 2.65
C LEU A 145 -13.99 2.43 2.11
N GLY A 146 -14.39 1.23 1.66
CA GLY A 146 -15.71 1.03 1.07
C GLY A 146 -16.83 1.23 2.10
N ARG A 147 -16.65 0.73 3.33
CA ARG A 147 -17.59 0.95 4.43
C ARG A 147 -17.71 2.42 4.78
N TYR A 148 -16.58 3.11 4.92
CA TYR A 148 -16.57 4.54 5.22
C TYR A 148 -17.33 5.34 4.15
N ALA A 149 -17.00 5.12 2.87
CA ALA A 149 -17.65 5.79 1.76
C ALA A 149 -19.16 5.53 1.74
N MET A 150 -19.58 4.28 1.97
CA MET A 150 -20.98 3.92 2.04
C MET A 150 -21.69 4.59 3.21
N ASN A 151 -21.12 4.60 4.40
CA ASN A 151 -21.72 5.26 5.57
C ASN A 151 -21.89 6.76 5.32
N LEU A 152 -20.89 7.42 4.71
CA LEU A 152 -21.00 8.83 4.36
C LEU A 152 -22.08 9.07 3.30
N ALA A 153 -22.15 8.22 2.28
CA ALA A 153 -23.15 8.35 1.22
C ALA A 153 -24.56 8.11 1.76
N LEU A 154 -24.77 7.08 2.59
CA LEU A 154 -26.05 6.78 3.23
C LEU A 154 -26.52 7.89 4.20
N ALA A 155 -25.62 8.72 4.71
CA ALA A 155 -25.98 9.89 5.51
C ALA A 155 -26.44 11.09 4.66
N ASP A 156 -26.25 11.07 3.34
CA ASP A 156 -26.67 12.14 2.44
C ASP A 156 -28.13 11.91 1.96
N ALA A 157 -29.05 12.67 2.54
CA ALA A 157 -30.47 12.61 2.20
C ALA A 157 -30.74 12.88 0.71
N ALA A 158 -30.01 13.80 0.08
CA ALA A 158 -30.22 14.10 -1.34
C ALA A 158 -29.81 12.92 -2.22
N TRP A 159 -28.75 12.21 -1.85
CA TRP A 159 -28.34 10.99 -2.55
C TRP A 159 -29.36 9.88 -2.39
N LEU A 160 -29.89 9.67 -1.18
CA LEU A 160 -30.95 8.68 -0.94
C LEU A 160 -32.22 8.99 -1.74
N THR A 161 -32.64 10.25 -1.81
CA THR A 161 -33.78 10.67 -2.64
C THR A 161 -33.53 10.38 -4.11
N GLN A 162 -32.33 10.66 -4.62
CA GLN A 162 -31.96 10.33 -6.00
C GLN A 162 -32.04 8.81 -6.25
N LEU A 163 -31.48 7.99 -5.34
CA LEU A 163 -31.51 6.53 -5.47
C LEU A 163 -32.94 5.98 -5.44
N ALA A 164 -33.81 6.54 -4.60
CA ALA A 164 -35.23 6.18 -4.55
C ALA A 164 -35.92 6.45 -5.90
N HIS A 165 -35.71 7.62 -6.48
CA HIS A 165 -36.25 7.95 -7.81
C HIS A 165 -35.69 7.06 -8.92
N GLU A 166 -34.40 6.72 -8.89
CA GLU A 166 -33.80 5.78 -9.84
C GLU A 166 -34.48 4.39 -9.75
N ALA A 167 -34.69 3.88 -8.54
CA ALA A 167 -35.39 2.62 -8.30
C ALA A 167 -36.86 2.66 -8.75
N GLU A 168 -37.60 3.73 -8.43
CA GLU A 168 -38.98 3.97 -8.88
C GLU A 168 -39.08 4.01 -10.41
N SER A 169 -38.05 4.54 -11.08
CA SER A 169 -37.94 4.56 -12.55
C SER A 169 -37.56 3.21 -13.18
N GLY A 170 -37.49 2.13 -12.40
CA GLY A 170 -37.14 0.79 -12.87
C GLY A 170 -35.64 0.59 -13.11
N ARG A 171 -34.78 1.42 -12.51
CA ARG A 171 -33.30 1.32 -12.60
C ARG A 171 -32.66 1.09 -11.22
N PRO A 172 -32.98 -0.03 -10.52
CA PRO A 172 -32.32 -0.35 -9.25
C PRO A 172 -30.84 -0.69 -9.49
N GLU A 173 -29.99 -0.32 -8.53
CA GLU A 173 -28.57 -0.68 -8.57
C GLU A 173 -28.24 -1.88 -7.69
N SER A 174 -27.18 -2.61 -8.07
CA SER A 174 -26.61 -3.63 -7.20
C SER A 174 -25.79 -2.98 -6.08
N VAL A 175 -25.63 -3.72 -4.97
CA VAL A 175 -24.85 -3.26 -3.81
C VAL A 175 -23.42 -2.88 -4.22
N GLU A 176 -22.80 -3.65 -5.13
CA GLU A 176 -21.45 -3.35 -5.62
C GLU A 176 -21.38 -2.03 -6.39
N HIS A 177 -22.35 -1.76 -7.27
CA HIS A 177 -22.38 -0.49 -8.01
C HIS A 177 -22.63 0.69 -7.07
N MET A 178 -23.53 0.55 -6.10
CA MET A 178 -23.75 1.57 -5.07
C MET A 178 -22.48 1.86 -4.27
N ALA A 179 -21.79 0.81 -3.82
CA ALA A 179 -20.53 0.94 -3.10
C ALA A 179 -19.45 1.61 -3.93
N ARG A 180 -19.39 1.31 -5.23
CA ARG A 180 -18.45 1.98 -6.12
C ARG A 180 -18.80 3.47 -6.29
N ARG A 181 -20.08 3.80 -6.54
CA ARG A 181 -20.56 5.19 -6.64
C ARG A 181 -20.26 5.98 -5.36
N ALA A 182 -20.43 5.37 -4.19
CA ALA A 182 -20.12 6.00 -2.91
C ALA A 182 -18.64 6.38 -2.80
N ILE A 183 -17.71 5.51 -3.25
CA ILE A 183 -16.28 5.82 -3.28
C ILE A 183 -15.98 6.91 -4.32
N ASP A 184 -16.62 6.88 -5.50
CA ASP A 184 -16.39 7.87 -6.56
C ASP A 184 -16.78 9.29 -6.12
N ARG A 185 -17.82 9.44 -5.29
CA ARG A 185 -18.23 10.71 -4.68
C ARG A 185 -17.14 11.36 -3.83
N LEU A 186 -16.19 10.59 -3.31
CA LEU A 186 -15.08 11.10 -2.51
C LEU A 186 -13.95 11.73 -3.34
N ASN A 187 -13.98 11.58 -4.68
CA ASN A 187 -13.00 12.14 -5.61
C ASN A 187 -11.54 11.92 -5.17
N LEU A 188 -11.15 10.66 -4.99
CA LEU A 188 -9.86 10.32 -4.38
C LEU A 188 -8.73 10.12 -5.37
N ALA A 189 -7.53 10.49 -4.95
CA ALA A 189 -6.27 10.03 -5.52
C ALA A 189 -5.63 9.02 -4.58
N VAL A 190 -4.86 8.10 -5.16
CA VAL A 190 -4.13 7.07 -4.44
C VAL A 190 -2.69 6.99 -4.91
N ARG A 191 -1.81 6.65 -3.99
CA ARG A 191 -0.44 6.21 -4.27
C ARG A 191 -0.08 5.02 -3.39
N TRP A 192 1.02 4.35 -3.69
CA TRP A 192 1.46 3.19 -2.92
C TRP A 192 2.99 3.08 -2.83
N VAL A 193 3.45 2.32 -1.84
CA VAL A 193 4.82 1.81 -1.75
C VAL A 193 4.77 0.28 -1.83
N PRO A 194 5.38 -0.35 -2.84
CA PRO A 194 5.59 -1.78 -2.85
C PRO A 194 6.58 -2.18 -1.75
N CYS A 195 6.20 -3.16 -0.95
CA CYS A 195 7.03 -3.68 0.14
C CYS A 195 7.71 -5.00 -0.24
N VAL A 196 8.83 -5.30 0.42
CA VAL A 196 9.61 -6.52 0.24
C VAL A 196 8.85 -7.77 0.69
N HIS A 197 8.01 -7.64 1.72
CA HIS A 197 7.12 -8.69 2.22
C HIS A 197 6.02 -8.10 3.11
N ARG A 198 5.01 -8.91 3.46
CA ARG A 198 3.88 -8.50 4.32
C ARG A 198 4.30 -7.79 5.62
N LYS A 199 5.32 -8.26 6.34
CA LYS A 199 5.76 -7.63 7.60
C LYS A 199 6.20 -6.18 7.41
N ALA A 200 6.86 -5.86 6.29
CA ALA A 200 7.29 -4.50 5.99
C ALA A 200 6.07 -3.60 5.70
N ALA A 201 5.07 -4.11 4.98
CA ALA A 201 3.83 -3.39 4.73
C ALA A 201 3.07 -3.09 6.04
N MET A 202 2.99 -4.05 6.96
CA MET A 202 2.33 -3.86 8.26
C MET A 202 3.03 -2.81 9.13
N LEU A 203 4.36 -2.86 9.24
CA LEU A 203 5.12 -1.89 10.03
C LEU A 203 5.02 -0.47 9.44
N LEU A 204 5.10 -0.37 8.11
CA LEU A 204 5.00 0.91 7.41
C LEU A 204 3.59 1.51 7.52
N GLU A 205 2.54 0.70 7.37
CA GLU A 205 1.16 1.16 7.59
C GLU A 205 0.98 1.67 9.01
N ALA A 206 1.38 0.91 10.02
CA ALA A 206 1.21 1.28 11.42
C ALA A 206 1.88 2.64 11.73
N GLU A 207 3.10 2.87 11.23
CA GLU A 207 3.78 4.15 11.42
C GLU A 207 3.08 5.30 10.69
N LEU A 208 2.63 5.08 9.45
CA LEU A 208 1.92 6.11 8.68
C LEU A 208 0.55 6.44 9.31
N VAL A 209 -0.17 5.43 9.82
CA VAL A 209 -1.43 5.63 10.54
C VAL A 209 -1.18 6.45 11.80
N LYS A 210 -0.13 6.13 12.57
CA LYS A 210 0.24 6.89 13.77
C LYS A 210 0.54 8.35 13.44
N ARG A 211 1.27 8.62 12.35
CA ARG A 211 1.65 9.99 11.94
C ARG A 211 0.49 10.83 11.41
N HIS A 212 -0.47 10.19 10.75
CA HIS A 212 -1.61 10.86 10.12
C HIS A 212 -2.91 10.69 10.90
N CYS A 213 -2.88 10.17 12.13
CA CYS A 213 -4.06 9.76 12.89
C CYS A 213 -5.16 10.84 13.00
N SER A 214 -4.79 12.11 13.02
CA SER A 214 -5.72 13.24 13.11
C SER A 214 -6.54 13.50 11.85
N THR A 215 -6.14 12.95 10.70
CA THR A 215 -6.79 13.17 9.40
C THR A 215 -7.41 11.93 8.78
N LEU A 216 -7.13 10.75 9.36
CA LEU A 216 -7.54 9.46 8.82
C LEU A 216 -8.98 9.07 9.17
N TRP A 217 -9.63 8.42 8.22
CA TRP A 217 -10.95 7.84 8.36
C TRP A 217 -10.92 6.46 9.00
N ASN A 218 -9.81 5.72 8.88
CA ASN A 218 -9.61 4.49 9.63
C ASN A 218 -9.09 4.83 11.04
N SER A 219 -10.02 4.91 12.00
CA SER A 219 -9.67 5.05 13.42
C SER A 219 -9.12 3.73 13.96
N PRO A 220 -8.08 3.73 14.82
CA PRO A 220 -7.50 2.52 15.45
C PRO A 220 -8.44 1.72 16.40
N GLY A 221 -9.76 1.91 16.34
CA GLY A 221 -10.74 1.27 17.23
C GLY A 221 -11.95 0.63 16.55
N GLU A 222 -12.07 0.73 15.21
CA GLU A 222 -13.24 0.19 14.48
C GLU A 222 -12.96 -1.13 13.73
N GLU A 223 -11.71 -1.59 13.64
CA GLU A 223 -11.39 -2.86 12.96
C GLU A 223 -11.53 -4.10 13.87
N ASP A 224 -11.50 -3.93 15.19
CA ASP A 224 -11.53 -5.04 16.15
C ASP A 224 -12.93 -5.43 16.67
N GLN A 225 -14.00 -4.71 16.33
CA GLN A 225 -15.34 -5.06 16.83
C GLN A 225 -16.08 -6.12 16.00
N ASP A 226 -15.57 -6.48 14.82
CA ASP A 226 -16.27 -7.36 13.86
C ASP A 226 -15.43 -8.54 13.36
N SER A 227 -14.32 -8.88 14.03
CA SER A 227 -13.66 -10.17 13.78
C SER A 227 -14.40 -11.26 14.56
N PRO A 228 -15.15 -12.18 13.91
CA PRO A 228 -15.61 -13.37 14.61
C PRO A 228 -14.37 -14.16 15.00
N GLU A 229 -14.21 -14.40 16.31
CA GLU A 229 -13.30 -15.41 16.83
C GLU A 229 -13.44 -16.68 15.99
N LYS A 230 -12.33 -17.13 15.40
CA LYS A 230 -12.20 -18.44 14.77
C LYS A 230 -11.26 -19.28 15.59
#